data_AF-A0A5J4E891-F1
#
_entry.id   AF-A0A5J4E891-F1
#
_cell.length_a   1.000
_cell.length_b   1.000
_cell.length_c   1.000
_cell.angle_alpha   90.00
_cell.angle_beta   90.00
_cell.angle_gamma   90.00
#
_symmetry.space_group_name_H-M   'P 1'
#
loop_
_entity.id
_entity.type
_entity.pdbx_description
1 polymer ?
#
loop_
_entity_poly.entity_id
_entity_poly.type
_entity_poly.pdbx_seq_one_letter_code
_entity_poly.pdbx_strand_id
1 'polypeptide(L)'
;MVALPVAALLTWLSVDLDPWAANQRFKLERADQAALAFGKLEAGQFRTLGSGNTVFYAERVDQDGQLHNLFIRREIDDRQEIVVAERGVQQVDEHGSQSLVLFDGRRYEGVPGEAAFRTMEFSEHGIPIDPHEPDLESDDLELMSTAELLGATDIERRTELHWRLSQPVSVLVLTLLVVPLSRTDPRRGRYGKLVFAVLIYLIYSNLMATARVMMDQAVVPFWLGTWWVHALVVLLAVTLFIQQRLRMAWSARRKLPADREAAEE
;
A
#
# COMPACT_ATOMS: atom_id res chain seq x y z
N MET A 1 16.74 3.54 -27.07
CA MET A 1 17.62 2.42 -26.70
C MET A 1 17.72 2.21 -25.19
N VAL A 2 17.67 3.26 -24.34
CA VAL A 2 17.70 3.12 -22.87
C VAL A 2 16.39 2.59 -22.26
N ALA A 3 15.25 2.76 -22.93
CA ALA A 3 13.93 2.36 -22.41
C ALA A 3 13.79 0.86 -22.13
N LEU A 4 14.34 0.01 -23.00
CA LEU A 4 14.24 -1.45 -22.88
C LEU A 4 15.00 -2.00 -21.68
N PRO A 5 16.29 -1.65 -21.44
CA PRO A 5 16.98 -2.11 -20.24
C PRO A 5 16.38 -1.53 -18.96
N VAL A 6 15.86 -0.29 -18.98
CA VAL A 6 15.16 0.28 -17.82
C VAL A 6 13.84 -0.44 -17.55
N ALA A 7 13.06 -0.76 -18.58
CA ALA A 7 11.83 -1.54 -18.43
C ALA A 7 12.12 -2.95 -17.91
N ALA A 8 13.14 -3.63 -18.44
CA ALA A 8 13.55 -4.96 -17.96
C ALA A 8 14.00 -4.92 -16.48
N LEU A 9 14.76 -3.90 -16.09
CA LEU A 9 15.17 -3.69 -14.71
C LEU A 9 13.96 -3.44 -13.79
N LEU A 10 12.99 -2.65 -14.23
CA LEU A 10 11.77 -2.37 -13.45
C LEU A 10 10.83 -3.57 -13.38
N THR A 11 10.74 -4.39 -14.43
CA THR A 11 10.04 -5.67 -14.37
C THR A 11 10.69 -6.59 -13.33
N TRP A 12 12.02 -6.71 -13.34
CA TRP A 12 12.74 -7.51 -12.35
C TRP A 12 12.55 -6.97 -10.93
N LEU A 13 12.64 -5.65 -10.72
CA LEU A 13 12.34 -5.02 -9.44
C LEU A 13 10.91 -5.32 -8.98
N SER A 14 9.93 -5.16 -9.85
CA SER A 14 8.53 -5.28 -9.47
C SER A 14 8.07 -6.72 -9.24
N VAL A 15 8.62 -7.67 -10.00
CA VAL A 15 8.24 -9.09 -9.89
C VAL A 15 8.97 -9.79 -8.75
N ASP A 16 10.24 -9.48 -8.54
CA ASP A 16 11.08 -10.21 -7.58
C ASP A 16 11.43 -9.38 -6.33
N LEU A 17 11.80 -8.10 -6.50
CA LEU A 17 12.30 -7.29 -5.39
C LEU A 17 11.17 -6.73 -4.51
N ASP A 18 10.08 -6.25 -5.10
CA ASP A 18 8.94 -5.70 -4.37
C ASP A 18 8.32 -6.74 -3.41
N PRO A 19 7.97 -7.97 -3.83
CA PRO A 19 7.44 -8.97 -2.89
C PRO A 19 8.49 -9.44 -1.88
N TRP A 20 9.78 -9.51 -2.26
CA TRP A 20 10.84 -9.81 -1.29
C TRP A 20 10.97 -8.72 -0.22
N ALA A 21 10.92 -7.45 -0.62
CA ALA A 21 11.00 -6.31 0.29
C ALA A 21 9.75 -6.22 1.17
N ALA A 22 8.56 -6.46 0.62
CA ALA A 22 7.31 -6.56 1.38
C ALA A 22 7.41 -7.68 2.43
N ASN A 23 7.89 -8.87 2.04
CA ASN A 23 8.06 -10.00 2.97
C ASN A 23 9.08 -9.69 4.07
N GLN A 24 10.16 -8.99 3.75
CA GLN A 24 11.14 -8.60 4.76
C GLN A 24 10.59 -7.54 5.72
N ARG A 25 9.79 -6.58 5.24
CA ARG A 25 9.09 -5.59 6.08
C ARG A 25 8.06 -6.28 6.97
N PHE A 26 7.22 -7.15 6.42
CA PHE A 26 6.25 -7.92 7.18
C PHE A 26 6.91 -8.76 8.28
N LYS A 27 8.06 -9.38 8.01
CA LYS A 27 8.85 -10.09 9.04
C LYS A 27 9.36 -9.17 10.14
N LEU A 28 9.84 -7.98 9.78
CA LEU A 28 10.31 -6.99 10.74
C LEU A 28 9.15 -6.41 11.56
N GLU A 29 8.03 -6.09 10.92
CA GLU A 29 6.82 -5.59 11.58
C GLU A 29 6.18 -6.64 12.47
N ARG A 30 6.13 -7.92 12.08
CA ARG A 30 5.69 -8.99 13.00
C ARG A 30 6.65 -9.19 14.15
N ALA A 31 7.97 -9.16 13.90
CA ALA A 31 8.97 -9.29 14.97
C ALA A 31 8.90 -8.11 15.95
N ASP A 32 8.67 -6.91 15.44
CA ASP A 32 8.51 -5.70 16.24
C ASP A 32 7.15 -5.71 16.95
N GLN A 33 6.02 -5.95 16.29
CA GLN A 33 4.69 -6.03 16.93
C GLN A 33 4.63 -7.10 18.04
N ALA A 34 5.24 -8.26 17.81
CA ALA A 34 5.40 -9.31 18.81
C ALA A 34 6.21 -8.86 20.03
N ALA A 35 7.19 -7.97 19.85
CA ALA A 35 7.95 -7.35 20.94
C ALA A 35 7.25 -6.11 21.54
N LEU A 36 6.37 -5.45 20.78
CA LEU A 36 5.75 -4.17 21.10
C LEU A 36 4.38 -4.28 21.76
N ALA A 37 3.66 -5.40 21.61
CA ALA A 37 2.28 -5.55 22.06
C ALA A 37 2.09 -5.16 23.55
N PHE A 38 3.09 -5.44 24.39
CA PHE A 38 3.09 -4.99 25.79
C PHE A 38 4.42 -4.39 26.29
N GLY A 39 5.56 -4.72 25.67
CA GLY A 39 6.89 -4.25 26.09
C GLY A 39 7.19 -2.77 25.87
N LYS A 40 6.40 -2.06 25.03
CA LYS A 40 6.47 -0.59 24.85
C LYS A 40 5.20 0.14 25.29
N LEU A 41 4.38 -0.47 26.14
CA LEU A 41 3.26 0.25 26.73
C LEU A 41 3.79 1.32 27.67
N GLU A 42 3.52 2.58 27.32
CA GLU A 42 3.76 3.69 28.23
C GLU A 42 2.85 3.52 29.46
N ALA A 43 3.48 3.27 30.60
CA ALA A 43 2.82 3.18 31.89
C ALA A 43 1.91 4.41 32.13
N GLY A 44 0.72 4.17 32.68
CA GLY A 44 -0.21 5.24 33.05
C GLY A 44 -1.09 5.79 31.92
N GLN A 45 -1.12 5.16 30.74
CA GLN A 45 -2.01 5.54 29.65
C GLN A 45 -2.90 4.37 29.20
N PHE A 46 -4.16 4.68 28.88
CA PHE A 46 -5.04 3.72 28.20
C PHE A 46 -4.63 3.62 26.73
N ARG A 47 -4.41 2.40 26.25
CA ARG A 47 -4.09 2.10 24.85
C ARG A 47 -5.14 1.16 24.29
N THR A 48 -5.50 1.38 23.04
CA THR A 48 -6.42 0.50 22.31
C THR A 48 -5.59 -0.44 21.44
N LEU A 49 -5.82 -1.74 21.56
CA LEU A 49 -5.15 -2.79 20.77
C LEU A 49 -6.14 -3.41 19.77
N GLY A 50 -5.61 -3.86 18.63
CA GLY A 50 -6.38 -4.50 17.57
C GLY A 50 -7.31 -3.54 16.82
N SER A 51 -8.45 -4.05 16.36
CA SER A 51 -9.49 -3.34 15.60
C SER A 51 -10.27 -2.27 16.39
N GLY A 52 -9.80 -1.88 17.59
CA GLY A 52 -10.48 -0.91 18.44
C GLY A 52 -11.23 -1.50 19.64
N ASN A 53 -11.44 -2.83 19.65
CA ASN A 53 -12.36 -3.49 20.58
C ASN A 53 -11.72 -3.89 21.92
N THR A 54 -10.42 -3.69 22.09
CA THR A 54 -9.71 -4.00 23.35
C THR A 54 -8.96 -2.76 23.85
N VAL A 55 -9.26 -2.34 25.08
CA VAL A 55 -8.54 -1.29 25.80
C VAL A 55 -7.69 -1.92 26.88
N PHE A 56 -6.43 -1.52 26.95
CA PHE A 56 -5.45 -1.98 27.91
C PHE A 56 -4.88 -0.81 28.70
N TYR A 57 -4.62 -1.03 29.98
CA TYR A 57 -3.93 -0.10 30.86
C TYR A 57 -3.05 -0.89 31.83
N ALA A 58 -1.84 -0.38 32.06
CA ALA A 58 -0.98 -0.79 33.16
C ALA A 58 -0.48 0.48 33.86
N GLU A 59 -0.54 0.50 35.19
CA GLU A 59 -0.07 1.64 35.96
C GLU A 59 1.45 1.77 35.92
N ARG A 60 2.16 0.64 35.93
CA ARG A 60 3.61 0.59 36.01
C ARG A 60 4.15 -0.64 35.29
N VAL A 61 5.29 -0.46 34.63
CA VAL A 61 6.04 -1.54 33.97
C VAL A 61 7.45 -1.57 34.56
N ASP A 62 7.87 -2.74 35.02
CA ASP A 62 9.23 -2.98 35.52
C ASP A 62 10.24 -3.14 34.38
N GLN A 63 11.53 -3.01 34.70
CA GLN A 63 12.62 -3.25 33.72
C GLN A 63 12.62 -4.68 33.18
N ASP A 64 12.10 -5.63 33.97
CA ASP A 64 11.97 -7.04 33.60
C ASP A 64 10.71 -7.33 32.76
N GLY A 65 9.92 -6.30 32.41
CA GLY A 65 8.70 -6.44 31.61
C GLY A 65 7.46 -6.88 32.42
N GLN A 66 7.54 -6.90 33.75
CA GLN A 66 6.37 -7.16 34.60
C GLN A 66 5.45 -5.93 34.66
N LEU A 67 4.17 -6.17 34.44
CA LEU A 67 3.11 -5.17 34.45
C LEU A 67 2.43 -5.18 35.82
N HIS A 68 2.06 -4.00 36.32
CA HIS A 68 1.39 -3.85 37.62
C HIS A 68 0.10 -3.06 37.47
N ASN A 69 -0.91 -3.45 38.25
CA ASN A 69 -2.26 -2.87 38.27
C ASN A 69 -2.83 -2.75 36.86
N LEU A 70 -3.15 -3.91 36.31
CA LEU A 70 -3.64 -4.05 34.96
C LEU A 70 -5.15 -3.85 34.92
N PHE A 71 -5.60 -3.16 33.89
CA PHE A 71 -6.99 -3.05 33.52
C PHE A 71 -7.12 -3.37 32.04
N ILE A 72 -8.00 -4.31 31.71
CA ILE A 72 -8.28 -4.73 30.34
C ILE A 72 -9.78 -4.68 30.15
N ARG A 73 -10.23 -4.05 29.07
CA ARG A 73 -11.64 -4.04 28.65
C ARG A 73 -11.72 -4.55 27.23
N ARG A 74 -12.54 -5.57 26.98
CA ARG A 74 -12.78 -6.12 25.66
C ARG A 74 -14.28 -6.13 25.36
N GLU A 75 -14.63 -5.77 24.14
CA GLU A 75 -15.98 -5.89 23.61
C GLU A 75 -16.07 -7.17 22.77
N ILE A 76 -16.98 -8.07 23.15
CA ILE A 76 -17.22 -9.37 22.52
C ILE A 76 -18.71 -9.43 22.18
N ASP A 77 -19.04 -9.23 20.91
CA ASP A 77 -20.43 -9.11 20.44
C ASP A 77 -21.19 -8.04 21.25
N ASP A 78 -22.30 -8.39 21.90
CA ASP A 78 -23.09 -7.49 22.76
C ASP A 78 -22.61 -7.48 24.23
N ARG A 79 -21.50 -8.18 24.54
CA ARG A 79 -20.98 -8.36 25.91
C ARG A 79 -19.70 -7.57 26.11
N GLN A 80 -19.55 -7.02 27.30
CA GLN A 80 -18.34 -6.38 27.75
C GLN A 80 -17.63 -7.27 28.77
N GLU A 81 -16.35 -7.50 28.53
CA GLU A 81 -15.44 -8.14 29.45
C GLU A 81 -14.50 -7.10 30.07
N ILE A 82 -14.38 -7.10 31.39
CA ILE A 82 -13.41 -6.29 32.13
C ILE A 82 -12.56 -7.23 32.98
N VAL A 83 -11.24 -7.13 32.85
CA VAL A 83 -10.28 -7.86 33.66
C VAL A 83 -9.43 -6.86 34.43
N VAL A 84 -9.34 -7.06 35.74
CA VAL A 84 -8.45 -6.30 36.63
C VAL A 84 -7.52 -7.28 37.31
N ALA A 85 -6.22 -7.01 37.31
CA ALA A 85 -5.22 -7.89 37.92
C ALA A 85 -4.11 -7.08 38.58
N GLU A 86 -3.54 -7.60 39.66
CA GLU A 86 -2.44 -6.93 40.37
C GLU A 86 -1.14 -6.99 39.55
N ARG A 87 -0.87 -8.13 38.90
CA ARG A 87 0.36 -8.34 38.13
C ARG A 87 0.09 -9.05 36.81
N GLY A 88 0.95 -8.82 35.84
CA GLY A 88 0.87 -9.43 34.52
C GLY A 88 2.25 -9.63 33.90
N VAL A 89 2.45 -10.77 33.25
CA VAL A 89 3.69 -11.08 32.52
C VAL A 89 3.37 -11.64 31.15
N GLN A 90 4.12 -11.20 30.14
CA GLN A 90 4.03 -11.77 28.81
C GLN A 90 4.81 -13.09 28.77
N GLN A 91 4.17 -14.15 28.27
CA GLN A 91 4.80 -15.44 28.03
C GLN A 91 4.64 -15.83 26.58
N VAL A 92 5.68 -16.43 26.01
CA VAL A 92 5.66 -17.03 24.68
C VAL A 92 5.72 -18.54 24.87
N ASP A 93 4.76 -19.26 24.29
CA ASP A 93 4.75 -20.72 24.35
C ASP A 93 5.81 -21.34 23.43
N GLU A 94 6.01 -22.65 23.53
CA GLU A 94 6.97 -23.39 22.69
C GLU A 94 6.63 -23.34 21.19
N HIS A 95 5.39 -22.97 20.84
CA HIS A 95 4.88 -22.86 19.47
C HIS A 95 4.93 -21.43 18.93
N GLY A 96 5.43 -20.45 19.72
CA GLY A 96 5.51 -19.05 19.34
C GLY A 96 4.24 -18.23 19.55
N SER A 97 3.18 -18.82 20.15
CA SER A 97 1.98 -18.11 20.56
C SER A 97 2.27 -17.24 21.79
N GLN A 98 1.80 -16.00 21.76
CA GLN A 98 1.99 -15.07 22.86
C GLN A 98 0.75 -15.03 23.74
N SER A 99 0.96 -15.04 25.06
CA SER A 99 -0.11 -14.88 26.04
C SER A 99 0.30 -13.89 27.12
N LEU A 100 -0.68 -13.15 27.62
CA LEU A 100 -0.53 -12.32 28.82
C LEU A 100 -1.06 -13.11 30.00
N VAL A 101 -0.18 -13.53 30.89
CA VAL A 101 -0.54 -14.24 32.12
C VAL A 101 -0.73 -13.21 33.22
N LEU A 102 -1.96 -13.13 33.71
CA LEU A 102 -2.40 -12.23 34.77
C LEU A 102 -2.44 -12.99 36.11
N PHE A 103 -2.01 -12.33 37.17
CA PHE A 103 -2.02 -12.89 38.52
C PHE A 103 -2.92 -12.09 39.44
N ASP A 104 -3.58 -12.81 40.34
CA ASP A 104 -4.35 -12.26 41.45
C ASP A 104 -5.35 -11.20 40.98
N GLY A 105 -6.38 -11.65 40.25
CA GLY A 105 -7.27 -10.77 39.54
C GLY A 105 -8.72 -11.24 39.48
N ARG A 106 -9.55 -10.39 38.87
CA ARG A 106 -10.98 -10.61 38.68
C ARG A 106 -11.38 -10.28 37.26
N ARG A 107 -12.24 -11.13 36.70
CA ARG A 107 -12.87 -10.96 35.40
C ARG A 107 -14.37 -10.77 35.58
N TYR A 108 -14.89 -9.70 34.99
CA TYR A 108 -16.29 -9.34 34.94
C TYR A 108 -16.76 -9.45 33.50
N GLU A 109 -17.84 -10.19 33.25
CA GLU A 109 -18.38 -10.40 31.91
C GLU A 109 -19.90 -10.21 31.95
N GLY A 110 -20.45 -9.36 31.09
CA GLY A 110 -21.89 -9.09 31.06
C GLY A 110 -22.27 -8.03 30.03
N VAL A 111 -23.57 -7.74 29.94
CA VAL A 111 -24.09 -6.67 29.07
C VAL A 111 -24.19 -5.37 29.89
N PRO A 112 -23.52 -4.28 29.49
CA PRO A 112 -23.63 -3.00 30.20
C PRO A 112 -25.09 -2.56 30.36
N GLY A 113 -25.48 -2.22 31.58
CA GLY A 113 -26.86 -1.80 31.89
C GLY A 113 -27.80 -2.93 32.31
N GLU A 114 -27.41 -4.20 32.14
CA GLU A 114 -28.14 -5.35 32.67
C GLU A 114 -27.54 -5.83 34.01
N ALA A 115 -28.35 -6.47 34.84
CA ALA A 115 -27.87 -7.06 36.09
C ALA A 115 -27.12 -8.40 35.88
N ALA A 116 -27.16 -8.95 34.67
CA ALA A 116 -26.59 -10.26 34.34
C ALA A 116 -25.07 -10.18 34.12
N PHE A 117 -24.31 -10.04 35.21
CA PHE A 117 -22.85 -10.10 35.20
C PHE A 117 -22.33 -11.40 35.80
N ARG A 118 -21.39 -12.04 35.10
CA ARG A 118 -20.58 -13.14 35.61
C ARG A 118 -19.28 -12.57 36.17
N THR A 119 -18.98 -12.87 37.43
CA THR A 119 -17.71 -12.52 38.07
C THR A 119 -16.90 -13.79 38.30
N MET A 120 -15.62 -13.75 37.94
CA MET A 120 -14.65 -14.83 38.16
C MET A 120 -13.43 -14.24 38.85
N GLU A 121 -13.04 -14.81 39.99
CA GLU A 121 -11.78 -14.50 40.67
C GLU A 121 -10.77 -15.58 40.33
N PHE A 122 -9.53 -15.18 40.03
CA PHE A 122 -8.49 -16.08 39.57
C PHE A 122 -7.16 -15.75 40.24
N SER A 123 -6.40 -16.80 40.57
CA SER A 123 -4.99 -16.65 40.97
C SER A 123 -4.09 -16.49 39.74
N GLU A 124 -4.43 -17.17 38.65
CA GLU A 124 -3.72 -17.08 37.37
C GLU A 124 -4.73 -17.13 36.21
N HIS A 125 -4.60 -16.22 35.25
CA HIS A 125 -5.42 -16.18 34.06
C HIS A 125 -4.59 -15.78 32.83
N GLY A 126 -4.44 -16.70 31.89
CA GLY A 126 -3.83 -16.44 30.60
C GLY A 126 -4.84 -15.87 29.62
N ILE A 127 -4.54 -14.69 29.06
CA ILE A 127 -5.26 -14.12 27.92
C ILE A 127 -4.38 -14.31 26.69
N PRO A 128 -4.83 -15.07 25.66
CA PRO A 128 -4.09 -15.17 24.42
C PRO A 128 -4.01 -13.80 23.76
N ILE A 129 -2.82 -13.45 23.30
CA ILE A 129 -2.60 -12.25 22.49
C ILE A 129 -2.70 -12.74 21.05
N ASP A 130 -3.85 -12.53 20.42
CA ASP A 130 -3.91 -12.70 18.97
C ASP A 130 -2.94 -11.68 18.38
N PRO A 131 -1.88 -12.11 17.66
CA PRO A 131 -1.06 -11.18 16.92
C PRO A 131 -2.04 -10.46 16.01
N HIS A 132 -2.12 -9.14 16.15
CA HIS A 132 -2.94 -8.33 15.25
C HIS A 132 -2.54 -8.76 13.84
N GLU A 133 -3.45 -9.42 13.15
CA GLU A 133 -3.33 -9.69 11.74
C GLU A 133 -3.37 -8.29 11.11
N PRO A 134 -2.22 -7.73 10.68
CA PRO A 134 -2.21 -6.40 10.09
C PRO A 134 -3.13 -6.50 8.88
N ASP A 135 -4.17 -5.65 8.83
CA ASP A 135 -5.22 -5.59 7.80
C ASP A 135 -4.91 -6.47 6.56
N LEU A 136 -5.15 -7.79 6.70
CA LEU A 136 -4.40 -8.79 5.92
C LEU A 136 -4.78 -8.79 4.45
N GLU A 137 -5.91 -8.19 4.10
CA GLU A 137 -6.39 -8.22 2.73
C GLU A 137 -5.46 -7.49 1.76
N SER A 138 -4.85 -6.36 2.13
CA SER A 138 -3.91 -5.66 1.23
C SER A 138 -2.48 -6.17 1.33
N ASP A 139 -2.02 -6.47 2.54
CA ASP A 139 -0.62 -6.87 2.78
C ASP A 139 -0.35 -8.30 2.29
N ASP A 140 -1.29 -9.26 2.43
CA ASP A 140 -1.11 -10.60 1.87
C ASP A 140 -0.97 -10.56 0.34
N LEU A 141 -1.73 -9.70 -0.34
CA LEU A 141 -1.67 -9.57 -1.80
C LEU A 141 -0.32 -9.05 -2.27
N GLU A 142 0.27 -8.09 -1.56
CA GLU A 142 1.61 -7.57 -1.87
C GLU A 142 2.71 -8.61 -1.57
N LEU A 143 2.46 -9.52 -0.61
CA LEU A 143 3.36 -10.62 -0.25
C LEU A 143 3.32 -11.80 -1.25
N MET A 144 2.20 -12.01 -1.96
CA MET A 144 2.06 -13.09 -2.92
C MET A 144 3.06 -12.99 -4.07
N SER A 145 3.58 -14.12 -4.53
CA SER A 145 4.40 -14.16 -5.74
C SER A 145 3.54 -13.91 -6.98
N THR A 146 4.12 -13.33 -8.04
CA THR A 146 3.38 -13.09 -9.29
C THR A 146 2.87 -14.39 -9.92
N ALA A 147 3.53 -15.52 -9.67
CA ALA A 147 3.09 -16.83 -10.11
C ALA A 147 1.78 -17.28 -9.44
N GLU A 148 1.58 -16.96 -8.17
CA GLU A 148 0.36 -17.29 -7.42
C GLU A 148 -0.83 -16.41 -7.83
N LEU A 149 -0.55 -15.21 -8.36
CA LEU A 149 -1.57 -14.31 -8.90
C LEU A 149 -2.04 -14.72 -10.31
N LEU A 150 -1.26 -15.56 -11.01
CA LEU A 150 -1.64 -16.04 -12.35
C LEU A 150 -2.76 -17.08 -12.24
N GLY A 151 -3.93 -16.76 -12.81
CA GLY A 151 -5.10 -17.64 -12.82
C GLY A 151 -6.05 -17.44 -11.63
N ALA A 152 -5.79 -16.45 -10.77
CA ALA A 152 -6.72 -16.04 -9.73
C ALA A 152 -8.05 -15.53 -10.32
N THR A 153 -9.16 -15.87 -9.65
CA THR A 153 -10.52 -15.52 -10.07
C THR A 153 -11.14 -14.40 -9.24
N ASP A 154 -10.62 -14.18 -8.04
CA ASP A 154 -11.01 -13.11 -7.12
C ASP A 154 -10.56 -11.74 -7.65
N ILE A 155 -11.24 -10.69 -7.17
CA ILE A 155 -11.12 -9.33 -7.71
C ILE A 155 -9.75 -8.78 -7.32
N GLU A 156 -9.38 -8.99 -6.07
CA GLU A 156 -8.27 -8.41 -5.35
C GLU A 156 -6.93 -8.90 -5.93
N ARG A 157 -6.74 -10.21 -6.11
CA ARG A 157 -5.53 -10.75 -6.76
C ARG A 157 -5.40 -10.35 -8.22
N ARG A 158 -6.53 -10.21 -8.93
CA ARG A 158 -6.52 -9.73 -10.32
C ARG A 158 -6.14 -8.26 -10.40
N THR A 159 -6.63 -7.42 -9.48
CA THR A 159 -6.21 -6.03 -9.38
C THR A 159 -4.71 -5.96 -9.15
N GLU A 160 -4.18 -6.74 -8.21
CA GLU A 160 -2.76 -6.76 -7.88
C GLU A 160 -1.90 -7.18 -9.08
N LEU A 161 -2.31 -8.22 -9.82
CA LEU A 161 -1.62 -8.63 -11.05
C LEU A 161 -1.60 -7.50 -12.10
N HIS A 162 -2.74 -6.83 -12.31
CA HIS A 162 -2.81 -5.69 -13.24
C HIS A 162 -1.95 -4.52 -12.78
N TRP A 163 -1.87 -4.28 -11.47
CA TRP A 163 -1.04 -3.24 -10.88
C TRP A 163 0.46 -3.51 -11.12
N ARG A 164 0.93 -4.73 -10.82
CA ARG A 164 2.32 -5.14 -11.06
C ARG A 164 2.71 -5.06 -12.53
N LEU A 165 1.86 -5.55 -13.44
CA LEU A 165 2.09 -5.45 -14.89
C LEU A 165 2.04 -4.01 -15.41
N SER A 166 1.31 -3.12 -14.73
CA SER A 166 1.22 -1.71 -15.13
C SER A 166 2.52 -0.96 -14.89
N GLN A 167 3.34 -1.33 -13.90
CA GLN A 167 4.62 -0.66 -13.62
C GLN A 167 5.60 -0.67 -14.82
N PRO A 168 5.96 -1.82 -15.42
CA PRO A 168 6.86 -1.84 -16.57
C PRO A 168 6.21 -1.23 -17.83
N VAL A 169 4.90 -1.41 -18.02
CA VAL A 169 4.17 -0.80 -19.15
C VAL A 169 4.20 0.72 -19.05
N SER A 170 4.04 1.27 -17.84
CA SER A 170 4.08 2.72 -17.59
C SER A 170 5.36 3.35 -18.12
N VAL A 171 6.49 2.68 -17.92
CA VAL A 171 7.81 3.16 -18.35
C VAL A 171 7.89 3.25 -19.87
N LEU A 172 7.38 2.24 -20.57
CA LEU A 172 7.34 2.22 -22.03
C LEU A 172 6.43 3.33 -22.57
N VAL A 173 5.24 3.48 -21.99
CA VAL A 173 4.24 4.48 -22.38
C VAL A 173 4.75 5.90 -22.14
N LEU A 174 5.30 6.18 -20.96
CA LEU A 174 5.87 7.49 -20.63
C LEU A 174 7.11 7.79 -21.48
N THR A 175 7.95 6.80 -21.75
CA THR A 175 9.09 7.00 -22.65
C THR A 175 8.63 7.37 -24.06
N LEU A 176 7.60 6.71 -24.58
CA LEU A 176 7.00 7.04 -25.86
C LEU A 176 6.47 8.49 -25.89
N LEU A 177 5.85 8.94 -24.79
CA LEU A 177 5.35 10.30 -24.65
C LEU A 177 6.48 11.34 -24.54
N VAL A 178 7.59 11.04 -23.86
CA VAL A 178 8.70 11.99 -23.69
C VAL A 178 9.39 12.31 -25.02
N VAL A 179 9.41 11.40 -25.99
CA VAL A 179 10.03 11.62 -27.31
C VAL A 179 9.51 12.90 -27.99
N PRO A 180 8.20 13.08 -28.25
CA PRO A 180 7.69 14.33 -28.80
C PRO A 180 7.85 15.52 -27.84
N LEU A 181 7.77 15.34 -26.52
CA LEU A 181 7.94 16.46 -25.58
C LEU A 181 9.37 17.01 -25.53
N SER A 182 10.38 16.16 -25.70
CA SER A 182 11.80 16.50 -25.56
C SER A 182 12.33 17.53 -26.57
N ARG A 183 11.67 17.67 -27.73
CA ARG A 183 12.08 18.61 -28.78
C ARG A 183 11.85 20.05 -28.35
N THR A 184 12.84 20.75 -27.81
CA THR A 184 12.73 22.16 -27.43
C THR A 184 13.17 23.08 -28.57
N ASP A 185 12.39 24.13 -28.86
CA ASP A 185 12.85 25.21 -29.74
C ASP A 185 14.02 25.95 -29.07
N PRO A 186 15.09 26.34 -29.80
CA PRO A 186 16.28 26.99 -29.24
C PRO A 186 16.00 28.27 -28.44
N ARG A 187 14.79 28.84 -28.58
CA ARG A 187 14.35 30.12 -27.99
C ARG A 187 13.37 29.96 -26.83
N ARG A 188 12.90 28.75 -26.51
CA ARG A 188 12.03 28.48 -25.35
C ARG A 188 12.84 27.77 -24.27
N GLY A 189 12.80 28.30 -23.04
CA GLY A 189 13.61 27.80 -21.92
C GLY A 189 13.45 26.29 -21.69
N ARG A 190 14.58 25.60 -21.50
CA ARG A 190 14.69 24.14 -21.35
C ARG A 190 13.75 23.55 -20.27
N TYR A 191 13.48 24.32 -19.21
CA TYR A 191 12.75 23.86 -18.02
C TYR A 191 11.22 23.91 -18.14
N GLY A 192 10.66 24.70 -19.06
CA GLY A 192 9.19 24.80 -19.19
C GLY A 192 8.54 23.45 -19.53
N LYS A 193 9.17 22.68 -20.41
CA LYS A 193 8.68 21.34 -20.79
C LYS A 193 8.89 20.27 -19.71
N LEU A 194 9.87 20.48 -18.82
CA LEU A 194 10.09 19.59 -17.68
C LEU A 194 8.91 19.68 -16.72
N VAL A 195 8.44 20.89 -16.40
CA VAL A 195 7.25 21.11 -15.56
C VAL A 195 6.02 20.41 -16.15
N PHE A 196 5.80 20.56 -17.47
CA PHE A 196 4.70 19.86 -18.14
C PHE A 196 4.85 18.34 -18.11
N ALA A 197 6.07 17.80 -18.29
CA ALA A 197 6.31 16.36 -18.22
C ALA A 197 6.03 15.81 -16.81
N VAL A 198 6.48 16.52 -15.77
CA VAL A 198 6.18 16.18 -14.36
C VAL A 198 4.68 16.23 -14.10
N LEU A 199 3.98 17.26 -14.58
CA LEU A 199 2.54 17.37 -14.41
C LEU A 199 1.80 16.20 -15.08
N ILE A 200 2.18 15.82 -16.30
CA ILE A 200 1.58 14.67 -16.98
C ILE A 200 1.86 13.37 -16.21
N TYR A 201 3.09 13.20 -15.70
CA TYR A 201 3.42 12.06 -14.85
C TYR A 201 2.54 12.00 -13.60
N LEU A 202 2.35 13.13 -12.89
CA LEU A 202 1.50 13.20 -11.71
C LEU A 202 0.03 12.88 -12.04
N ILE A 203 -0.50 13.42 -13.14
CA ILE A 203 -1.86 13.10 -13.58
C ILE A 203 -1.97 11.61 -13.88
N TYR A 204 -1.00 11.06 -14.59
CA TYR A 204 -0.96 9.65 -14.95
C TYR A 204 -0.86 8.73 -13.74
N SER A 205 0.01 9.03 -12.77
CA SER A 205 0.18 8.23 -11.55
C SER A 205 -1.09 8.25 -10.69
N ASN A 206 -1.73 9.41 -10.56
CA ASN A 206 -3.02 9.52 -9.86
C ASN A 206 -4.12 8.75 -10.59
N LEU A 207 -4.18 8.84 -11.91
CA LEU A 207 -5.19 8.12 -12.70
C LEU A 207 -4.98 6.60 -12.61
N MET A 208 -3.73 6.14 -12.53
CA MET A 208 -3.41 4.73 -12.29
C MET A 208 -3.86 4.28 -10.90
N ALA A 209 -3.61 5.07 -9.86
CA ALA A 209 -4.09 4.80 -8.50
C ALA A 209 -5.63 4.77 -8.45
N THR A 210 -6.30 5.70 -9.12
CA THR A 210 -7.77 5.68 -9.25
C THR A 210 -8.24 4.43 -9.99
N ALA A 211 -7.57 4.01 -11.07
CA ALA A 211 -7.93 2.80 -11.79
C ALA A 211 -7.80 1.54 -10.92
N ARG A 212 -6.78 1.46 -10.05
CA ARG A 212 -6.63 0.38 -9.06
C ARG A 212 -7.85 0.33 -8.13
N VAL A 213 -8.18 1.46 -7.50
CA VAL A 213 -9.35 1.57 -6.61
C VAL A 213 -10.67 1.22 -7.32
N MET A 214 -10.83 1.65 -8.58
CA MET A 214 -12.02 1.31 -9.37
C MET A 214 -12.11 -0.19 -9.72
N MET A 215 -10.97 -0.88 -9.82
CA MET A 215 -10.95 -2.34 -9.98
C MET A 215 -11.32 -3.04 -8.68
N ASP A 216 -10.77 -2.59 -7.54
CA ASP A 216 -11.11 -3.14 -6.22
C ASP A 216 -12.59 -2.97 -5.89
N GLN A 217 -13.20 -1.85 -6.32
CA GLN A 217 -14.64 -1.61 -6.18
C GLN A 217 -15.49 -2.29 -7.27
N ALA A 218 -14.90 -3.13 -8.13
CA ALA A 218 -15.54 -3.80 -9.26
C ALA A 218 -16.29 -2.87 -10.26
N VAL A 219 -15.93 -1.58 -10.30
CA VAL A 219 -16.55 -0.57 -11.19
C VAL A 219 -16.07 -0.77 -12.63
N VAL A 220 -14.81 -1.17 -12.82
CA VAL A 220 -14.22 -1.40 -14.14
C VAL A 220 -14.14 -2.90 -14.41
N PRO A 221 -14.58 -3.36 -15.59
CA PRO A 221 -14.43 -4.76 -15.98
C PRO A 221 -12.97 -5.18 -16.01
N PHE A 222 -12.65 -6.36 -15.48
CA PHE A 222 -11.27 -6.85 -15.41
C PHE A 222 -10.53 -6.92 -16.75
N TRP A 223 -11.23 -7.22 -17.85
CA TRP A 223 -10.61 -7.25 -19.17
C TRP A 223 -10.07 -5.88 -19.60
N LEU A 224 -10.66 -4.81 -19.08
CA LEU A 224 -10.21 -3.44 -19.30
C LEU A 224 -9.21 -3.00 -18.22
N GLY A 225 -9.46 -3.35 -16.96
CA GLY A 225 -8.58 -3.13 -15.81
C GLY A 225 -7.94 -1.73 -15.78
N THR A 226 -6.62 -1.67 -15.63
CA THR A 226 -5.82 -0.43 -15.70
C THR A 226 -5.46 0.00 -17.14
N TRP A 227 -5.75 -0.83 -18.15
CA TRP A 227 -5.24 -0.66 -19.52
C TRP A 227 -5.78 0.58 -20.23
N TRP A 228 -6.96 1.05 -19.85
CA TRP A 228 -7.53 2.27 -20.42
C TRP A 228 -6.70 3.52 -20.10
N VAL A 229 -6.04 3.56 -18.93
CA VAL A 229 -5.15 4.66 -18.52
C VAL A 229 -3.92 4.69 -19.44
N HIS A 230 -3.31 3.53 -19.68
CA HIS A 230 -2.20 3.37 -20.63
C HIS A 230 -2.60 3.80 -22.03
N ALA A 231 -3.77 3.36 -22.50
CA ALA A 231 -4.29 3.70 -23.81
C ALA A 231 -4.48 5.21 -24.00
N LEU A 232 -4.96 5.92 -22.98
CA LEU A 232 -5.15 7.37 -23.01
C LEU A 232 -3.83 8.12 -23.19
N VAL A 233 -2.77 7.70 -22.50
CA VAL A 233 -1.44 8.32 -22.64
C VAL A 233 -0.77 7.96 -23.96
N VAL A 234 -0.92 6.72 -24.44
CA VAL A 234 -0.46 6.32 -25.78
C VAL A 234 -1.15 7.15 -26.85
N LEU A 235 -2.46 7.37 -26.74
CA LEU A 235 -3.22 8.21 -27.67
C LEU A 235 -2.70 9.66 -27.66
N LEU A 236 -2.42 10.22 -26.48
CA LEU A 236 -1.79 11.52 -26.35
C LEU A 236 -0.41 11.57 -27.03
N ALA A 237 0.43 10.55 -26.82
CA ALA A 237 1.75 10.48 -27.44
C ALA A 237 1.65 10.43 -28.98
N VAL A 238 0.75 9.60 -29.52
CA VAL A 238 0.53 9.46 -30.97
C VAL A 238 -0.01 10.75 -31.58
N THR A 239 -0.99 11.40 -30.95
CA THR A 239 -1.54 12.67 -31.46
C THR A 239 -0.48 13.78 -31.50
N LEU A 240 0.35 13.92 -30.46
CA LEU A 240 1.47 14.86 -30.45
C LEU A 240 2.49 14.54 -31.54
N PHE A 241 2.79 13.27 -31.77
CA PHE A 241 3.72 12.85 -32.82
C PHE A 241 3.20 13.19 -34.23
N ILE A 242 1.93 12.91 -34.51
CA ILE A 242 1.28 13.23 -35.80
C ILE A 242 1.26 14.76 -36.03
N GLN A 243 0.85 15.53 -35.02
CA GLN A 243 0.82 17.00 -35.10
C GLN A 243 2.21 17.59 -35.40
N GLN A 244 3.26 17.07 -34.78
CA GLN A 244 4.63 17.51 -35.06
C GLN A 244 5.04 17.20 -36.50
N ARG A 245 4.75 15.99 -36.99
CA ARG A 245 5.08 15.60 -38.37
C ARG A 245 4.35 16.47 -39.40
N LEU A 246 3.08 16.77 -39.17
CA LEU A 246 2.29 17.65 -40.04
C LEU A 246 2.84 19.08 -40.05
N ARG A 247 3.17 19.66 -38.88
CA ARG A 247 3.78 21.00 -38.78
C ARG A 247 5.10 21.07 -39.54
N MET A 248 5.95 20.06 -39.43
CA MET A 248 7.21 19.96 -40.17
C MET A 248 6.97 19.94 -41.68
N ALA A 249 6.07 19.07 -42.16
CA ALA A 249 5.75 18.95 -43.58
C ALA A 249 5.17 20.25 -44.17
N TRP A 250 4.32 20.96 -43.42
CA TRP A 250 3.76 22.24 -43.82
C TRP A 250 4.82 23.35 -43.85
N SER A 251 5.73 23.38 -42.88
CA SER A 251 6.84 24.34 -42.85
C SER A 251 7.84 24.15 -43.99
N ALA A 252 8.10 22.89 -44.39
CA ALA A 252 8.98 22.56 -45.51
C ALA A 252 8.39 22.97 -46.86
N ARG A 253 7.07 22.75 -47.06
CA ARG A 253 6.36 23.18 -48.29
C ARG A 253 6.32 24.69 -48.46
N ARG A 254 6.26 25.46 -47.36
CA ARG A 254 6.22 26.93 -47.40
C ARG A 254 7.57 27.58 -47.75
N LYS A 255 8.68 26.84 -47.65
CA LYS A 255 10.03 27.31 -48.06
C LYS A 255 10.36 27.09 -49.54
N LEU A 256 9.48 26.45 -50.30
CA LEU A 256 9.75 26.02 -51.69
C LEU A 256 9.34 26.97 -52.85
N PRO A 257 8.73 28.16 -52.68
CA PRO A 257 8.54 29.08 -53.82
C PRO A 257 9.51 30.26 -53.93
N ALA A 258 10.28 30.63 -52.90
CA ALA A 258 11.07 31.87 -52.93
C ALA A 258 12.43 31.76 -53.63
N ASP A 259 12.98 30.54 -53.77
CA ASP A 259 14.33 30.34 -54.29
C ASP A 259 14.38 30.24 -55.83
N ARG A 260 13.21 30.24 -56.51
CA ARG A 260 13.13 30.18 -57.97
C ARG A 260 13.10 31.54 -58.65
N GLU A 261 12.71 32.60 -57.96
CA GLU A 261 12.72 33.97 -58.51
C GLU A 261 14.09 34.64 -58.39
N ALA A 262 14.97 34.17 -57.49
CA ALA A 262 16.33 34.72 -57.32
C ALA A 262 17.39 34.09 -58.25
N ALA A 263 17.01 33.15 -59.11
CA ALA A 263 17.90 32.48 -60.06
C ALA A 263 17.64 32.89 -61.53
N GLU A 264 16.70 33.81 -61.77
CA GLU A 264 16.32 34.30 -63.12
C GLU A 264 16.60 35.79 -63.35
N GLU A 265 17.28 36.49 -62.42
CA GLU A 265 17.89 37.82 -62.65
C GLU A 265 19.43 37.71 -62.73
#